data_AF-A0A258E3D2-F1
#
_entry.id   AF-A0A258E3D2-F1
#
_cell.length_a   1.000
_cell.length_b   1.000
_cell.length_c   1.000
_cell.angle_alpha   90.00
_cell.angle_beta   90.00
_cell.angle_gamma   90.00
#
_symmetry.space_group_name_H-M   'P 1'
#
loop_
_entity.id
_entity.type
_entity.pdbx_description
1 polymer ?
#
loop_
_entity_poly.entity_id
_entity_poly.type
_entity_poly.pdbx_seq_one_letter_code
_entity_poly.pdbx_strand_id
1 'polypeptide(L)'
;MVSSTLPPIAIAVVAEEKIVTTEVEQRVFSWVKHRLAFLVRDDVLFQELNNIAYQDFQGSFVVYYKKQRAGRLFELYEPKAGSREARLRFVFPNGGGESEDMLVSELTEIDQPLLNVFKMRVSQLSKM
;
A
#
# COMPACT_ATOMS: atom_id res chain seq x y z
N MET A 1 -36.20 -26.54 45.00
CA MET A 1 -34.76 -26.33 44.76
C MET A 1 -34.57 -26.20 43.26
N VAL A 2 -34.49 -24.98 42.74
CA VAL A 2 -34.28 -24.72 41.30
C VAL A 2 -32.79 -24.53 41.07
N SER A 3 -32.15 -25.52 40.44
CA SER A 3 -30.74 -25.49 40.10
C SER A 3 -30.57 -24.79 38.76
N SER A 4 -30.12 -23.53 38.76
CA SER A 4 -29.75 -22.83 37.53
C SER A 4 -28.31 -23.20 37.13
N THR A 5 -28.17 -24.07 36.14
CA THR A 5 -26.91 -24.23 35.42
C THR A 5 -26.88 -23.21 34.29
N LEU A 6 -26.11 -22.13 34.49
CA LEU A 6 -25.75 -21.21 33.42
C LEU A 6 -24.85 -21.95 32.39
N PRO A 7 -25.05 -21.75 31.08
CA PRO A 7 -24.17 -22.34 30.08
C PRO A 7 -22.77 -21.68 30.15
N PRO A 8 -21.69 -22.44 29.85
CA PRO A 8 -20.35 -21.90 29.82
C PRO A 8 -20.24 -20.86 28.69
N ILE A 9 -19.74 -19.66 29.05
CA ILE A 9 -19.39 -18.62 28.07
C ILE A 9 -18.24 -19.16 27.23
N ALA A 10 -18.51 -19.50 25.97
CA ALA A 10 -17.48 -19.80 25.00
C ALA A 10 -16.69 -18.51 24.73
N ILE A 11 -15.51 -18.40 25.34
CA ILE A 11 -14.53 -17.36 25.00
C ILE A 11 -14.04 -17.73 23.60
N ALA A 12 -14.59 -17.08 22.58
CA ALA A 12 -14.06 -17.12 21.23
C ALA A 12 -12.66 -16.50 21.29
N VAL A 13 -11.63 -17.36 21.28
CA VAL A 13 -10.25 -16.91 21.07
C VAL A 13 -10.21 -16.41 19.63
N VAL A 14 -10.36 -15.10 19.46
CA VAL A 14 -10.15 -14.43 18.18
C VAL A 14 -8.67 -14.63 17.88
N ALA A 15 -8.36 -15.56 16.97
CA ALA A 15 -7.02 -15.70 16.45
C ALA A 15 -6.63 -14.36 15.82
N GLU A 16 -5.70 -13.66 16.44
CA GLU A 16 -5.07 -12.49 15.83
C GLU A 16 -4.33 -13.00 14.60
N GLU A 17 -4.97 -12.93 13.43
CA GLU A 17 -4.31 -13.14 12.14
C GLU A 17 -3.17 -12.12 12.07
N LYS A 18 -1.95 -12.60 12.28
CA LYS A 18 -0.76 -11.78 12.19
C LYS A 18 -0.63 -11.30 10.75
N ILE A 19 -0.82 -10.01 10.52
CA ILE A 19 -0.58 -9.38 9.22
C ILE A 19 0.92 -9.55 8.92
N VAL A 20 1.23 -10.30 7.86
CA VAL A 20 2.60 -10.61 7.44
C VAL A 20 2.77 -10.16 6.00
N THR A 21 3.72 -9.25 5.80
CA THR A 21 4.03 -8.71 4.48
C THR A 21 4.61 -9.78 3.57
N THR A 22 3.99 -9.96 2.42
CA THR A 22 4.31 -11.05 1.49
C THR A 22 5.60 -10.78 0.71
N GLU A 23 6.16 -11.81 0.09
CA GLU A 23 7.33 -11.66 -0.79
C GLU A 23 7.03 -10.77 -2.01
N VAL A 24 5.79 -10.82 -2.51
CA VAL A 24 5.33 -10.01 -3.64
C VAL A 24 5.32 -8.53 -3.25
N GLU A 25 4.77 -8.21 -2.08
CA GLU A 25 4.72 -6.84 -1.56
C GLU A 25 6.12 -6.27 -1.33
N GLN A 26 7.01 -7.06 -0.71
CA GLN A 26 8.40 -6.66 -0.50
C GLN A 26 9.15 -6.42 -1.83
N ARG A 27 8.89 -7.27 -2.83
CA ARG A 27 9.45 -7.12 -4.18
C ARG A 27 8.92 -5.85 -4.85
N VAL A 28 7.62 -5.59 -4.79
CA VAL A 28 7.00 -4.38 -5.35
C VAL A 28 7.57 -3.13 -4.67
N PHE A 29 7.66 -3.12 -3.34
CA PHE A 29 8.23 -1.98 -2.61
C PHE A 29 9.68 -1.70 -3.01
N SER A 30 10.51 -2.75 -3.07
CA SER A 30 11.92 -2.63 -3.48
C SER A 30 12.03 -2.13 -4.92
N TRP A 31 11.23 -2.67 -5.83
CA TRP A 31 11.17 -2.24 -7.22
C TRP A 31 10.77 -0.77 -7.33
N VAL A 32 9.74 -0.33 -6.61
CA VAL A 32 9.26 1.06 -6.61
C VAL A 32 10.35 2.02 -6.18
N LYS A 33 11.10 1.72 -5.11
CA LYS A 33 12.20 2.58 -4.65
C LYS A 33 13.30 2.71 -5.69
N HIS A 34 13.74 1.58 -6.27
CA HIS A 34 14.75 1.60 -7.33
C HIS A 34 14.26 2.30 -8.60
N ARG A 35 12.98 2.10 -8.96
CA ARG A 35 12.40 2.69 -10.16
C ARG A 35 12.25 4.19 -10.01
N LEU A 36 11.75 4.67 -8.88
CA LEU A 36 11.68 6.10 -8.59
C LEU A 36 13.06 6.76 -8.62
N ALA A 37 14.09 6.11 -8.07
CA ALA A 37 15.47 6.59 -8.14
C ALA A 37 15.96 6.81 -9.58
N PHE A 38 15.48 6.00 -10.54
CA PHE A 38 15.76 6.18 -11.97
C PHE A 38 14.89 7.25 -12.64
N LEU A 39 13.63 7.39 -12.21
CA LEU A 39 12.66 8.31 -12.81
C LEU A 39 12.83 9.76 -12.36
N VAL A 40 13.30 9.99 -11.13
CA VAL A 40 13.61 11.34 -10.64
C VAL A 40 14.89 11.85 -11.28
N ARG A 41 14.89 13.12 -11.69
CA ARG A 41 16.04 13.79 -12.35
C ARG A 41 16.53 15.00 -11.57
N ASP A 42 16.14 15.10 -10.31
CA ASP A 42 16.38 16.24 -9.44
C ASP A 42 16.89 15.70 -8.09
N ASP A 43 17.99 16.28 -7.61
CA ASP A 43 18.66 15.82 -6.40
C ASP A 43 17.80 15.97 -5.15
N VAL A 44 16.94 16.99 -5.10
CA VAL A 44 16.03 17.21 -3.98
C VAL A 44 14.96 16.12 -3.98
N LEU A 45 14.35 15.83 -5.14
CA LEU A 45 13.40 14.71 -5.27
C LEU A 45 14.05 13.37 -4.95
N PHE A 46 15.32 13.18 -5.30
CA PHE A 46 16.06 11.96 -4.99
C PHE A 46 16.25 11.76 -3.48
N GLN A 47 16.63 12.81 -2.75
CA GLN A 47 16.76 12.75 -1.28
C GLN A 47 15.44 12.40 -0.60
N GLU A 48 14.32 12.86 -1.16
CA GLU A 48 12.98 12.62 -0.62
C GLU A 48 12.54 11.14 -0.73
N LEU A 49 13.20 10.31 -1.54
CA LEU A 49 12.93 8.87 -1.62
C LEU A 49 13.19 8.12 -0.30
N ASN A 50 14.07 8.66 0.55
CA ASN A 50 14.34 8.09 1.88
C ASN A 50 13.13 8.16 2.82
N ASN A 51 12.17 9.05 2.52
CA ASN A 51 10.96 9.23 3.30
C ASN A 51 9.80 8.34 2.82
N ILE A 52 10.05 7.46 1.85
CA ILE A 52 9.06 6.46 1.39
C ILE A 52 9.09 5.27 2.34
N ALA A 53 7.92 4.93 2.86
CA ALA A 53 7.68 3.79 3.73
C ALA A 53 6.42 3.03 3.25
N TYR A 54 6.19 1.87 3.86
CA TYR A 54 4.98 1.11 3.64
C TYR A 54 4.32 0.73 4.97
N GLN A 55 3.03 0.43 4.89
CA GLN A 55 2.30 -0.23 5.94
C GLN A 55 1.40 -1.30 5.34
N ASP A 56 1.52 -2.48 5.92
CA ASP A 56 0.73 -3.64 5.56
C ASP A 56 -0.57 -3.68 6.38
N PHE A 57 -1.64 -4.13 5.73
CA PHE A 57 -2.97 -4.27 6.27
C PHE A 57 -3.57 -5.59 5.78
N GLN A 58 -4.61 -6.07 6.45
CA GLN A 58 -5.31 -7.27 6.00
C GLN A 58 -5.88 -7.08 4.59
N GLY A 59 -5.21 -7.67 3.60
CA GLY A 59 -5.59 -7.63 2.19
C GLY A 59 -5.16 -6.38 1.41
N SER A 60 -4.38 -5.46 1.99
CA SER A 60 -3.82 -4.34 1.24
C SER A 60 -2.47 -3.87 1.75
N PHE A 61 -1.61 -3.48 0.81
CA PHE A 61 -0.28 -2.97 1.09
C PHE A 61 -0.18 -1.51 0.68
N VAL A 62 -0.01 -0.62 1.64
CA VAL A 62 -0.05 0.83 1.41
C VAL A 62 1.35 1.41 1.41
N VAL A 63 1.74 2.05 0.30
CA VAL A 63 3.01 2.78 0.19
C VAL A 63 2.74 4.28 0.31
N TYR A 64 3.55 4.97 1.11
CA TYR A 64 3.36 6.38 1.43
C TYR A 64 4.68 7.14 1.60
N TYR A 65 4.61 8.45 1.41
CA TYR A 65 5.69 9.41 1.63
C TYR A 65 5.44 10.22 2.90
N LYS A 66 6.36 10.16 3.88
CA LYS A 66 6.32 10.82 5.21
C LYS A 66 5.10 10.48 6.10
N LYS A 67 3.87 10.71 5.63
CA LYS A 67 2.62 10.54 6.37
C LYS A 67 1.75 9.47 5.72
N GLN A 68 1.31 8.50 6.50
CA GLN A 68 0.56 7.33 6.03
C GLN A 68 -0.74 7.67 5.27
N ARG A 69 -1.54 8.62 5.78
CA ARG A 69 -2.80 9.03 5.12
C ARG A 69 -2.58 10.12 4.08
N ALA A 70 -2.04 11.25 4.50
CA ALA A 70 -1.89 12.43 3.63
C ALA A 70 -0.82 12.24 2.53
N GLY A 71 0.15 11.36 2.75
CA GLY A 71 1.27 11.09 1.84
C GLY A 71 1.12 9.80 1.06
N ARG A 72 -0.08 9.20 1.00
CA ARG A 72 -0.31 7.96 0.25
C ARG A 72 0.15 8.11 -1.20
N LEU A 73 0.97 7.14 -1.64
CA LEU A 73 1.46 7.01 -3.01
C LEU A 73 0.59 6.03 -3.80
N PHE A 74 0.35 4.84 -3.26
CA PHE A 74 -0.59 3.88 -3.80
C PHE A 74 -0.98 2.83 -2.75
N GLU A 75 -2.01 2.07 -3.07
CA GLU A 75 -2.37 0.83 -2.40
C GLU A 75 -2.22 -0.32 -3.39
N LEU A 76 -1.60 -1.40 -2.95
CA LEU A 76 -1.45 -2.63 -3.70
C LEU A 76 -2.42 -3.67 -3.14
N TYR A 77 -3.12 -4.35 -4.04
CA TYR A 77 -3.92 -5.52 -3.72
C TYR A 77 -3.40 -6.71 -4.52
N GLU A 78 -3.02 -7.76 -3.82
CA GLU A 78 -2.67 -9.02 -4.45
C GLU A 78 -3.93 -9.74 -4.99
N PRO A 79 -3.80 -10.46 -6.11
CA PRO A 79 -4.89 -11.28 -6.61
C PRO A 79 -5.26 -12.34 -5.58
N LYS A 80 -6.57 -12.46 -5.28
CA LYS A 80 -7.07 -13.50 -4.38
C LYS A 80 -6.82 -14.88 -4.97
N ALA A 81 -6.46 -15.84 -4.11
CA ALA A 81 -6.36 -17.24 -4.52
C ALA A 81 -7.67 -17.71 -5.19
N GLY A 82 -7.57 -18.26 -6.40
CA GLY A 82 -8.73 -18.68 -7.21
C GLY A 82 -9.38 -17.57 -8.05
N SER A 83 -8.87 -16.34 -8.01
CA SER A 83 -9.26 -15.29 -8.95
C SER A 83 -8.84 -15.67 -10.37
N ARG A 84 -9.70 -15.37 -11.36
CA ARG A 84 -9.33 -15.47 -12.79
C ARG A 84 -8.30 -14.42 -13.20
N GLU A 85 -8.15 -13.38 -12.39
CA GLU A 85 -7.25 -12.27 -12.63
C GLU A 85 -5.98 -12.46 -11.79
N ALA A 86 -4.88 -12.79 -12.47
CA ALA A 86 -3.57 -13.01 -11.85
C ALA A 86 -2.72 -11.72 -11.78
N ARG A 87 -3.32 -10.57 -12.06
CA ARG A 87 -2.64 -9.27 -12.15
C ARG A 87 -2.67 -8.55 -10.81
N LEU A 88 -1.61 -7.77 -10.56
CA LEU A 88 -1.55 -6.90 -9.40
C LEU A 88 -2.44 -5.68 -9.63
N ARG A 89 -3.19 -5.30 -8.60
CA ARG A 89 -4.05 -4.12 -8.63
C ARG A 89 -3.42 -3.00 -7.84
N PHE A 90 -3.27 -1.84 -8.47
CA PHE A 90 -2.73 -0.61 -7.88
C PHE A 90 -3.81 0.46 -7.83
N VAL A 91 -3.98 1.09 -6.67
CA VAL A 91 -4.89 2.21 -6.50
C VAL A 91 -4.08 3.46 -6.17
N PHE A 92 -4.02 4.41 -7.10
CA PHE A 92 -3.33 5.69 -6.95
C PHE A 92 -4.32 6.78 -6.52
N PRO A 93 -4.01 7.57 -5.49
CA PRO A 93 -4.85 8.71 -5.12
C PRO A 93 -4.69 9.83 -6.15
N ASN A 94 -5.79 10.26 -6.77
CA ASN A 94 -5.81 11.49 -7.57
C ASN A 94 -6.19 12.67 -6.64
N GLY A 95 -5.52 13.81 -6.84
CA GLY A 95 -5.66 15.01 -6.01
C GLY A 95 -7.07 15.62 -5.91
N GLY A 96 -8.03 15.15 -6.72
CA GLY A 96 -9.43 15.56 -6.75
C GLY A 96 -10.40 14.62 -6.02
N GLY A 97 -9.92 13.58 -5.33
CA GLY A 97 -10.75 12.68 -4.50
C GLY A 97 -11.16 11.38 -5.20
N GLU A 98 -11.07 11.30 -6.52
CA GLU A 98 -11.14 10.04 -7.25
C GLU A 98 -9.78 9.33 -7.19
N SER A 99 -9.78 8.00 -7.11
CA SER A 99 -8.55 7.20 -7.18
C SER A 99 -8.49 6.50 -8.53
N GLU A 100 -7.30 6.44 -9.12
CA GLU A 100 -7.04 5.70 -10.35
C GLU A 100 -6.72 4.25 -9.99
N ASP A 101 -7.48 3.31 -10.55
CA ASP A 101 -7.37 1.88 -10.31
C ASP A 101 -6.77 1.19 -11.54
N MET A 102 -5.66 0.49 -11.36
CA MET A 102 -4.87 -0.10 -12.44
C MET A 102 -4.62 -1.58 -12.18
N LEU A 103 -4.99 -2.42 -13.14
CA LEU A 103 -4.63 -3.83 -13.19
C LEU A 103 -3.46 -4.01 -14.15
N VAL A 104 -2.26 -4.21 -13.61
CA VAL A 104 -1.03 -4.21 -14.40
C VAL A 104 -0.51 -5.62 -14.64
N SER A 105 0.06 -5.83 -15.82
CA SER A 105 0.76 -7.07 -16.16
C SER A 105 2.26 -6.93 -15.91
N GLU A 106 2.79 -5.73 -16.13
CA GLU A 106 4.19 -5.35 -15.92
C GLU A 106 4.28 -4.16 -14.97
N LEU A 107 5.23 -4.19 -14.03
CA LEU A 107 5.39 -3.10 -13.05
C LEU A 107 5.71 -1.75 -13.71
N THR A 108 6.36 -1.73 -14.87
CA THR A 108 6.68 -0.48 -15.59
C THR A 108 5.44 0.30 -16.02
N GLU A 109 4.27 -0.33 -16.09
CA GLU A 109 3.01 0.35 -16.41
C GLU A 109 2.64 1.43 -15.39
N ILE A 110 3.14 1.32 -14.14
CA ILE A 110 2.85 2.29 -13.08
C ILE A 110 3.85 3.46 -13.03
N ASP A 111 4.87 3.50 -13.90
CA ASP A 111 5.95 4.50 -13.82
C ASP A 111 5.44 5.93 -13.77
N GLN A 112 4.55 6.29 -14.70
CA GLN A 112 4.01 7.63 -14.83
C GLN A 112 3.09 8.02 -13.65
N PRO A 113 2.06 7.23 -13.28
CA PRO A 113 1.21 7.56 -12.14
C PRO A 113 2.01 7.60 -10.83
N LEU A 114 2.96 6.68 -10.63
CA LEU A 114 3.83 6.65 -9.46
C LEU A 114 4.69 7.93 -9.36
N LEU A 115 5.34 8.34 -10.45
CA LEU A 115 6.13 9.56 -10.48
C LEU A 115 5.28 10.81 -10.24
N ASN A 116 4.09 10.86 -10.82
CA ASN A 116 3.16 11.98 -10.66
C ASN A 116 2.71 12.14 -9.21
N VAL A 117 2.25 11.04 -8.58
CA VAL A 117 1.80 11.08 -7.19
C VAL A 117 2.97 11.39 -6.26
N PHE A 118 4.16 10.81 -6.49
CA PHE A 118 5.34 11.11 -5.68
C PHE A 118 5.67 12.61 -5.71
N LYS A 119 5.78 13.22 -6.90
CA LYS A 119 6.03 14.66 -7.05
C LYS A 119 4.96 15.51 -6.38
N MET A 120 3.69 15.14 -6.54
CA MET A 120 2.57 15.82 -5.90
C MET A 120 2.71 15.78 -4.37
N ARG A 121 2.99 14.62 -3.78
CA ARG A 121 3.13 14.47 -2.32
C ARG A 121 4.36 15.19 -1.76
N VAL A 122 5.50 15.14 -2.46
CA VAL A 122 6.68 15.92 -2.08
C VAL A 122 6.36 17.41 -2.07
N SER A 123 5.73 17.93 -3.13
CA SER A 123 5.33 19.35 -3.20
C SER A 123 4.39 19.76 -2.05
N GLN A 124 3.45 18.89 -1.67
CA GLN A 124 2.47 19.15 -0.61
C GLN A 124 3.05 19.05 0.80
N LEU A 125 4.00 18.14 1.04
CA LEU A 125 4.44 17.75 2.39
C LEU A 125 5.90 18.09 2.70
N SER A 126 6.70 18.53 1.72
CA SER A 126 8.06 19.03 1.95
C SER A 126 8.08 20.51 2.37
N LYS A 127 7.00 21.25 2.10
CA LYS A 127 6.82 22.67 2.49
C LYS A 127 6.19 22.88 3.87
N MET A 128 5.94 21.81 4.63
CA MET A 128 5.41 21.85 6.00
C MET A 128 6.48 21.37 6.97
#